data_AF-G7VYS4-F1
#
_entry.id   AF-G7VYS4-F1
#
_cell.length_a   1.000
_cell.length_b   1.000
_cell.length_c   1.000
_cell.angle_alpha   90.00
_cell.angle_beta   90.00
_cell.angle_gamma   90.00
#
_symmetry.space_group_name_H-M   'P 1'
#
loop_
_entity.id
_entity.type
_entity.pdbx_description
1 polymer ?
#
loop_
_entity_poly.entity_id
_entity_poly.type
_entity_poly.pdbx_seq_one_letter_code
_entity_poly.pdbx_strand_id
1 'polypeptide(L)'
;MRNRFNIYNVLSLLISALPFIIYFFMYPTMPRIIAIHYNFNNVADRFVDKSSPEVWLLCGLSLISFMIMLMFQPYLSRQFNSEKGSAIMKSLPGLFTILITLVFSIIGICFLLNASSMHL
;
A
#
# COMPACT_ATOMS: atom_id res chain seq x y z
N MET A 1 -6.36 -17.73 23.72
CA MET A 1 -6.17 -16.65 22.72
C MET A 1 -7.19 -16.85 21.61
N ARG A 2 -8.21 -16.00 21.50
CA ARG A 2 -9.24 -16.16 20.46
C ARG A 2 -8.62 -15.77 19.12
N ASN A 3 -8.27 -16.76 18.31
CA ASN A 3 -7.70 -16.59 16.99
C ASN A 3 -8.75 -15.89 16.10
N ARG A 4 -8.70 -14.55 16.05
CA ARG A 4 -9.57 -13.73 15.20
C ARG A 4 -8.77 -13.39 13.95
N PHE A 5 -8.77 -14.28 12.97
CA PHE A 5 -8.49 -13.86 11.61
C PHE A 5 -9.57 -12.84 11.22
N ASN A 6 -9.27 -11.56 11.43
CA ASN A 6 -10.12 -10.47 11.00
C ASN A 6 -10.05 -10.43 9.48
N ILE A 7 -11.15 -10.77 8.80
CA ILE A 7 -11.20 -10.83 7.33
C ILE A 7 -10.70 -9.53 6.68
N TYR A 8 -10.96 -8.39 7.31
CA TYR A 8 -10.45 -7.10 6.85
C TYR A 8 -8.91 -7.05 6.85
N ASN A 9 -8.26 -7.63 7.86
CA ASN A 9 -6.80 -7.66 7.96
C ASN A 9 -6.19 -8.62 6.95
N VAL A 10 -6.86 -9.75 6.67
CA VAL A 10 -6.43 -10.68 5.63
C VAL A 10 -6.52 -10.01 4.26
N LEU A 11 -7.63 -9.34 3.96
CA LEU A 11 -7.80 -8.59 2.71
C LEU A 11 -6.77 -7.47 2.59
N SER A 12 -6.57 -6.66 3.63
CA SER A 12 -5.54 -5.61 3.63
C SER A 12 -4.14 -6.18 3.44
N LEU A 13 -3.81 -7.31 4.06
CA LEU A 13 -2.52 -7.98 3.84
C LEU A 13 -2.34 -8.37 2.36
N LEU A 14 -3.35 -9.02 1.77
CA LEU A 14 -3.33 -9.41 0.36
C LEU A 14 -3.20 -8.19 -0.57
N ILE A 15 -3.93 -7.11 -0.29
CA ILE A 15 -3.83 -5.85 -1.04
C ILE A 15 -2.43 -5.26 -0.91
N SER A 16 -1.86 -5.21 0.30
CA SER A 16 -0.52 -4.66 0.52
C SER A 16 0.61 -5.43 -0.14
N ALA A 17 0.38 -6.70 -0.50
CA ALA A 17 1.34 -7.49 -1.26
C ALA A 17 1.32 -7.17 -2.76
N LEU A 18 0.25 -6.58 -3.30
CA LEU A 18 0.08 -6.38 -4.74
C LEU A 18 1.20 -5.57 -5.40
N PRO A 19 1.68 -4.44 -4.85
CA PRO A 19 2.78 -3.69 -5.49
C PRO A 19 4.06 -4.52 -5.59
N PHE A 20 4.39 -5.33 -4.57
CA PHE A 20 5.54 -6.23 -4.64
C PHE A 20 5.37 -7.31 -5.70
N ILE A 21 4.20 -7.96 -5.76
CA ILE A 21 3.91 -8.99 -6.75
C ILE A 21 4.05 -8.41 -8.17
N ILE A 22 3.45 -7.25 -8.41
CA ILE A 22 3.51 -6.55 -9.70
C ILE A 22 4.96 -6.16 -10.02
N TYR A 23 5.70 -5.62 -9.06
CA TYR A 23 7.11 -5.30 -9.23
C TYR A 23 7.93 -6.54 -9.62
N PHE A 24 7.74 -7.69 -8.98
CA PHE A 24 8.44 -8.93 -9.36
C PHE A 24 8.11 -9.38 -10.78
N PHE A 25 6.86 -9.27 -11.22
CA PHE A 25 6.48 -9.61 -12.59
C PHE A 25 7.04 -8.63 -13.63
N MET A 26 7.12 -7.34 -13.30
CA MET A 26 7.62 -6.29 -14.19
C MET A 26 9.14 -6.14 -14.17
N TYR A 27 9.80 -6.64 -13.12
CA TYR A 27 11.25 -6.50 -12.91
C TYR A 27 12.11 -6.91 -14.11
N PRO A 28 11.83 -8.04 -14.82
CA PRO A 28 12.64 -8.46 -15.96
C PRO A 28 12.59 -7.48 -17.13
N THR A 29 11.44 -6.84 -17.36
CA THR A 29 11.21 -5.93 -18.49
C THR A 29 11.46 -4.46 -18.13
N MET A 30 11.55 -4.12 -16.84
CA MET A 30 11.86 -2.76 -16.40
C MET A 30 13.26 -2.31 -16.87
N PRO A 31 13.39 -1.06 -17.37
CA PRO A 31 14.68 -0.45 -17.66
C PRO A 31 15.59 -0.48 -16.43
N ARG A 32 16.91 -0.50 -16.65
CA ARG A 32 17.87 -0.47 -15.54
C ARG A 32 17.73 0.78 -14.68
N ILE A 33 17.49 1.92 -15.31
CA ILE A 33 17.29 3.21 -14.64
C ILE A 33 15.83 3.63 -14.82
N ILE A 34 15.14 3.90 -13.72
CA ILE A 34 13.73 4.30 -13.71
C ILE A 34 13.54 5.64 -13.00
N ALA A 35 12.55 6.42 -13.45
CA ALA A 35 12.12 7.61 -12.75
C ALA A 35 11.34 7.24 -11.48
N ILE A 36 11.59 7.98 -10.40
CA ILE A 36 10.90 7.78 -9.10
C ILE A 36 10.28 9.07 -8.57
N HIS A 37 10.52 10.19 -9.23
CA HIS A 37 9.92 11.48 -8.91
C HIS A 37 9.68 12.27 -10.20
N TYR A 38 8.59 13.03 -10.19
CA TYR A 38 8.17 13.92 -11.26
C TYR A 38 7.88 15.28 -10.66
N ASN A 39 8.34 16.34 -11.30
CA ASN A 39 8.03 17.70 -10.88
C ASN A 39 6.57 18.08 -11.20
N PHE A 40 6.17 19.31 -10.83
CA PHE A 40 4.81 19.83 -11.08
C PHE A 40 4.43 19.91 -12.57
N ASN A 41 5.40 19.86 -13.49
CA ASN A 41 5.16 19.83 -14.93
C ASN A 41 5.13 18.40 -15.49
N ASN A 42 5.05 17.38 -14.63
CA ASN A 42 5.08 15.96 -14.97
C ASN A 42 6.36 15.53 -15.73
N VAL A 43 7.48 16.20 -15.46
CA VAL A 43 8.79 15.84 -16.00
C VAL A 43 9.56 15.09 -14.92
N ALA A 44 10.10 13.92 -15.28
CA ALA A 44 10.96 13.16 -14.38
C ALA A 44 12.24 13.93 -14.06
N ASP A 45 12.51 14.12 -12.77
CA ASP A 45 13.64 14.90 -12.26
C ASP A 45 14.53 14.09 -11.31
N ARG A 46 14.13 12.86 -10.96
CA ARG A 46 14.92 11.93 -10.16
C ARG A 46 14.82 10.50 -10.68
N PHE A 47 15.99 9.87 -10.82
CA PHE A 47 16.15 8.53 -11.37
C PHE A 47 17.01 7.67 -10.46
N VAL A 48 16.74 6.36 -10.43
CA VAL A 48 17.52 5.37 -9.67
C VAL A 48 17.64 4.07 -10.44
N ASP A 49 18.60 3.22 -10.06
CA ASP A 49 18.63 1.85 -10.54
C ASP A 49 17.36 1.11 -10.06
N LYS A 50 16.78 0.26 -10.91
CA LYS A 50 15.57 -0.50 -10.60
C LYS A 50 15.72 -1.38 -9.36
N SER A 51 16.94 -1.80 -8.99
CA SER A 51 17.19 -2.55 -7.76
C SER A 51 17.38 -1.66 -6.52
N SER A 52 17.27 -0.34 -6.65
CA SER A 52 17.46 0.60 -5.54
C SER A 52 16.49 0.31 -4.39
N PRO A 53 16.94 0.38 -3.12
CA PRO A 53 16.08 0.25 -1.95
C PRO A 53 14.86 1.19 -1.96
N GLU A 54 14.96 2.32 -2.65
CA GLU A 54 13.87 3.29 -2.78
C GLU A 54 12.69 2.73 -3.56
N VAL A 55 12.94 1.89 -4.57
CA VAL A 55 11.90 1.22 -5.36
C VAL A 55 11.16 0.21 -4.49
N TRP A 56 11.90 -0.54 -3.66
CA TRP A 56 11.34 -1.45 -2.67
C TRP A 56 10.51 -0.71 -1.61
N LEU A 57 10.97 0.47 -1.17
CA LEU A 57 10.24 1.31 -0.23
C LEU A 57 8.92 1.83 -0.84
N LEU A 58 8.94 2.26 -2.10
CA LEU A 58 7.74 2.70 -2.82
C LEU A 58 6.73 1.55 -2.98
N CYS A 59 7.18 0.34 -3.30
CA CYS A 59 6.33 -0.85 -3.29
C CYS A 59 5.79 -1.15 -1.88
N GLY A 60 6.62 -0.92 -0.86
CA GLY A 60 6.34 -1.17 0.54
C GLY A 60 5.39 -0.19 1.22
N LEU A 61 5.02 0.94 0.59
CA LEU A 61 4.13 1.94 1.19
C LEU A 61 2.78 1.35 1.64
N SER A 62 2.20 0.47 0.84
CA SER A 62 0.95 -0.22 1.17
C SER A 62 1.09 -1.14 2.37
N LEU A 63 2.21 -1.85 2.50
CA LEU A 63 2.52 -2.70 3.65
C LEU A 63 2.79 -1.86 4.91
N ILE A 64 3.54 -0.77 4.79
CA ILE A 64 3.82 0.16 5.89
C ILE A 64 2.51 0.77 6.42
N SER A 65 1.66 1.27 5.53
CA SER A 65 0.35 1.82 5.91
C SER A 65 -0.55 0.77 6.56
N PHE A 66 -0.56 -0.47 6.07
CA PHE A 66 -1.26 -1.58 6.70
C PHE A 66 -0.76 -1.84 8.13
N MET A 67 0.56 -1.92 8.35
CA MET A 67 1.15 -2.14 9.66
C MET A 67 0.82 -1.01 10.65
N ILE A 68 0.89 0.23 10.19
CA ILE A 68 0.47 1.41 10.96
C ILE A 68 -1.01 1.28 11.36
N MET A 69 -1.88 0.91 10.42
CA MET A 69 -3.30 0.75 10.69
C MET A 69 -3.59 -0.41 11.65
N LEU A 70 -2.87 -1.53 11.55
CA LEU A 70 -2.95 -2.62 12.53
C LEU A 70 -2.61 -2.14 13.95
N MET A 71 -1.61 -1.26 14.09
CA MET A 71 -1.25 -0.68 15.39
C MET A 71 -2.34 0.25 15.93
N PHE A 72 -3.03 1.00 15.07
CA PHE A 72 -4.11 1.91 15.46
C PHE A 72 -5.48 1.22 15.65
N GLN A 73 -5.69 0.04 15.07
CA GLN A 73 -6.96 -0.67 15.13
C GLN A 73 -7.52 -0.87 16.55
N PRO A 74 -6.73 -1.23 17.59
CA PRO A 74 -7.24 -1.37 18.94
C PRO A 74 -7.80 -0.06 19.51
N TYR A 75 -7.14 1.06 19.24
CA TYR A 75 -7.59 2.39 19.66
C TYR A 75 -8.91 2.76 18.98
N LEU A 76 -8.96 2.65 17.65
CA LEU A 76 -10.18 2.90 16.86
C LEU A 76 -11.33 1.99 17.31
N SER A 77 -11.04 0.70 17.53
CA SER A 77 -12.04 -0.26 17.99
C SER A 77 -12.63 0.10 19.34
N ARG A 78 -11.84 0.66 20.28
CA ARG A 78 -12.38 1.12 21.57
C ARG A 78 -13.31 2.31 21.38
N GLN A 79 -12.91 3.28 20.57
CA GLN A 79 -13.68 4.49 20.29
C GLN A 79 -15.03 4.19 19.62
N PHE A 80 -15.05 3.27 18.64
CA PHE A 80 -16.29 2.93 17.93
C PHE A 80 -17.17 1.92 18.68
N ASN A 81 -16.64 1.22 19.70
CA ASN A 81 -17.44 0.34 20.55
C ASN A 81 -18.16 1.07 21.69
N SER A 82 -17.75 2.30 22.04
CA SER A 82 -18.46 3.10 23.05
C SER A 82 -19.75 3.74 22.52
N GLU A 83 -19.95 3.78 21.20
CA GLU A 83 -21.20 4.23 20.60
C GLU A 83 -22.20 3.08 20.52
N LYS A 84 -23.46 3.35 20.86
CA LYS A 84 -24.53 2.33 20.95
C LYS A 84 -24.69 1.57 19.62
N GLY A 85 -24.15 0.36 19.57
CA GLY A 85 -24.85 -0.84 19.07
C GLY A 85 -25.06 -1.02 17.57
N SER A 86 -24.42 -0.24 16.69
CA SER A 86 -24.47 -0.52 15.24
C SER A 86 -23.40 -1.53 14.82
N ALA A 87 -23.79 -2.61 14.14
CA ALA A 87 -22.86 -3.58 13.56
C ALA A 87 -21.84 -2.92 12.61
N ILE A 88 -22.23 -1.79 11.99
CA ILE A 88 -21.37 -0.98 11.13
C ILE A 88 -20.20 -0.38 11.93
N MET A 89 -20.46 0.18 13.12
CA MET A 89 -19.41 0.81 13.94
C MET A 89 -18.32 -0.17 14.35
N LYS A 90 -18.67 -1.44 14.58
CA LYS A 90 -17.71 -2.51 14.86
C LYS A 90 -16.82 -2.86 13.67
N SER A 91 -17.28 -2.61 12.45
CA SER A 91 -16.55 -2.90 11.20
C SER A 91 -15.64 -1.75 10.74
N LEU A 92 -15.90 -0.50 11.18
CA LEU A 92 -15.19 0.69 10.73
C LEU A 92 -13.66 0.62 10.84
N PRO A 93 -13.05 0.14 11.95
CA PRO A 93 -11.59 0.02 12.01
C PRO A 93 -11.01 -0.85 10.89
N GLY A 94 -11.68 -1.95 10.57
CA GLY A 94 -11.28 -2.85 9.48
C GLY A 94 -11.47 -2.20 8.12
N LEU A 95 -12.61 -1.51 7.90
CA LEU A 95 -12.86 -0.78 6.65
C LEU A 95 -11.86 0.35 6.41
N PHE A 96 -11.51 1.14 7.43
CA PHE A 96 -10.46 2.15 7.31
C PHE A 96 -9.11 1.53 6.97
N THR A 97 -8.81 0.36 7.53
CA THR A 97 -7.58 -0.36 7.22
C THR A 97 -7.54 -0.80 5.76
N ILE A 98 -8.63 -1.36 5.24
CA ILE A 98 -8.74 -1.68 3.80
C ILE A 98 -8.57 -0.42 2.95
N LEU A 99 -9.31 0.64 3.24
CA LEU A 99 -9.32 1.85 2.44
C LEU A 99 -7.92 2.49 2.35
N ILE A 100 -7.25 2.67 3.49
CA ILE A 100 -5.93 3.28 3.55
C ILE A 100 -4.90 2.40 2.83
N THR A 101 -4.90 1.08 3.11
CA THR A 101 -3.99 0.15 2.43
C THR A 101 -4.22 0.12 0.92
N LEU A 102 -5.48 0.20 0.46
CA LEU A 102 -5.84 0.26 -0.94
C LEU A 102 -5.31 1.53 -1.62
N VAL A 103 -5.47 2.70 -1.01
CA VAL A 103 -4.95 3.97 -1.54
C VAL A 103 -3.44 3.89 -1.75
N PHE A 104 -2.68 3.44 -0.75
CA PHE A 104 -1.23 3.32 -0.88
C PHE A 104 -0.82 2.19 -1.85
N SER A 105 -1.62 1.13 -1.98
CA SER A 105 -1.40 0.10 -3.00
C SER A 105 -1.58 0.67 -4.40
N ILE A 106 -2.63 1.46 -4.64
CA ILE A 106 -2.86 2.11 -5.93
C ILE A 106 -1.71 3.06 -6.26
N ILE A 107 -1.24 3.86 -5.30
CA ILE A 107 -0.07 4.75 -5.49
C ILE A 107 1.16 3.94 -5.92
N GLY A 108 1.47 2.83 -5.22
CA GLY A 108 2.60 1.96 -5.59
C GLY A 108 2.45 1.33 -6.97
N ILE A 109 1.24 0.92 -7.35
CA ILE A 109 0.96 0.36 -8.68
C ILE A 109 1.10 1.42 -9.77
N CYS A 110 0.53 2.62 -9.58
CA CYS A 110 0.67 3.73 -10.53
C CYS A 110 2.14 4.10 -10.73
N PHE A 111 2.93 4.12 -9.65
CA PHE A 111 4.38 4.28 -9.73
C PHE A 111 5.03 3.22 -10.63
N LEU A 112 4.75 1.93 -10.41
CA LEU A 112 5.34 0.84 -11.20
C LEU A 112 4.96 0.91 -12.68
N LEU A 113 3.70 1.24 -12.98
CA LEU A 113 3.23 1.40 -14.36
C LEU A 113 3.98 2.53 -15.08
N ASN A 114 4.15 3.69 -14.43
CA ASN A 114 4.91 4.81 -14.98
C ASN A 114 6.41 4.50 -15.14
N ALA A 115 7.00 3.77 -14.18
CA ALA A 115 8.40 3.37 -14.23
C ALA A 115 8.69 2.40 -15.39
N SER A 116 7.71 1.59 -15.80
CA SER A 116 7.88 0.60 -16.86
C SER A 116 7.62 1.11 -18.28
N SER A 117 6.85 2.19 -18.43
CA SER A 117 6.52 2.76 -19.74
C SER A 117 7.64 3.66 -20.30
N MET A 118 8.64 3.98 -19.49
CA MET A 118 9.82 4.73 -19.93
C MET A 118 10.79 3.83 -20.69
N HIS A 119 10.70 3.84 -22.02
CA HIS A 119 11.82 3.43 -22.87
C HIS A 119 12.72 4.66 -23.07
N LEU A 120 13.88 4.64 -22.40
CA LEU A 120 15.01 5.54 -22.69
C LEU A 120 15.72 5.10 -23.97
#